data_AF-A0A929JVN2-F1
#
_entry.id   AF-A0A929JVN2-F1
#
_cell.length_a   1.000
_cell.length_b   1.000
_cell.length_c   1.000
_cell.angle_alpha   90.00
_cell.angle_beta   90.00
_cell.angle_gamma   90.00
#
_symmetry.space_group_name_H-M   'P 1'
#
loop_
_entity.id
_entity.type
_entity.pdbx_description
1 polymer ?
#
loop_
_entity_poly.entity_id
_entity_poly.type
_entity_poly.pdbx_seq_one_letter_code
_entity_poly.pdbx_strand_id
1 'polypeptide(L)'
;MFVLGLQGSPRTEGNTSILLSTFLAEAERLGARTLCMDVALKNISPCQECGVCEKEGFCPIDDDMQSIYPLLRQADIIVMATPIFFYGPTAQMKALIDRSQALWARRYVHGLIDPGGKWRRGFLLSLGATKGKNLFECVSLTAKYFFDAVGASLEGALTYRKIEGLGEIANHPTALSDAKKEAGALVASRINRKKILFVCTENACRSQMASAFAQYHAGDRVEAKSAGSAPAQEVNPLMEGVMREKGMDMAFRKPKSIEESTRYWQPEMIMYMGCKDACPIFPGIPEQDWNLPDPSGKSIDFMRQVRDDIQKRVEVLITETARDVSRTRV
;
A
#
# COMPACT_ATOMS: atom_id res chain seq x y z
N MET A 1 -4.59 8.78 -2.13
CA MET A 1 -3.25 8.33 -1.71
C MET A 1 -3.33 7.85 -0.28
N PHE A 2 -2.68 6.74 0.07
CA PHE A 2 -2.69 6.17 1.42
C PHE A 2 -1.28 6.10 2.03
N VAL A 3 -1.13 6.64 3.23
CA VAL A 3 0.12 6.66 4.02
C VAL A 3 -0.08 5.84 5.29
N LEU A 4 0.71 4.78 5.44
CA LEU A 4 0.71 3.91 6.61
C LEU A 4 1.91 4.24 7.51
N GLY A 5 1.67 4.71 8.72
CA GLY A 5 2.68 4.85 9.76
C GLY A 5 2.74 3.59 10.64
N LEU A 6 3.94 3.05 10.82
CA LEU A 6 4.23 1.93 11.72
C LEU A 6 4.95 2.47 12.95
N GLN A 7 4.24 2.56 14.08
CA GLN A 7 4.80 3.02 15.35
C GLN A 7 5.39 1.85 16.14
N GLY A 8 6.72 1.82 16.25
CA GLY A 8 7.46 0.77 16.94
C GLY A 8 7.74 1.04 18.41
N SER A 9 7.50 2.25 18.93
CA SER A 9 7.69 2.56 20.35
C SER A 9 6.54 1.99 21.19
N PRO A 10 6.83 1.30 22.31
CA PRO A 10 5.81 0.92 23.29
C PRO A 10 5.29 2.11 24.10
N ARG A 11 5.96 3.27 24.04
CA ARG A 11 5.49 4.53 24.63
C ARG A 11 4.61 5.25 23.62
N THR A 12 3.31 5.32 23.88
CA THR A 12 2.29 5.95 23.02
C THR A 12 2.45 7.46 22.90
N GLU A 13 2.97 8.12 23.93
CA GLU A 13 3.31 9.56 23.95
C GLU A 13 4.83 9.80 23.83
N GLY A 14 5.55 8.81 23.27
CA GLY A 14 7.00 8.86 23.12
C GLY A 14 7.49 9.77 21.99
N ASN A 15 8.81 9.96 21.92
CA ASN A 15 9.44 10.78 20.90
C ASN A 15 9.14 10.33 19.47
N THR A 16 9.16 9.01 19.19
CA THR A 16 8.83 8.53 17.83
C THR A 16 7.35 8.71 17.51
N SER A 17 6.48 8.78 18.53
CA SER A 17 5.06 9.07 18.36
C SER A 17 4.85 10.50 17.91
N ILE A 18 5.46 11.46 18.60
CA ILE A 18 5.41 12.88 18.23
C ILE A 18 5.96 13.12 16.81
N LEU A 19 7.09 12.48 16.48
CA LEU A 19 7.70 12.64 15.16
C LEU A 19 6.84 12.03 14.04
N LEU A 20 6.32 10.81 14.26
CA LEU A 20 5.44 10.15 13.29
C LEU A 20 4.10 10.87 13.15
N SER A 21 3.47 11.29 14.24
CA SER A 21 2.20 12.01 14.19
C SER A 21 2.35 13.34 13.47
N THR A 22 3.48 14.04 13.65
CA THR A 22 3.80 15.26 12.89
C THR A 22 3.92 14.99 11.40
N PHE A 23 4.61 13.91 11.01
CA PHE A 23 4.73 13.50 9.61
C PHE A 23 3.34 13.18 9.00
N LEU A 24 2.55 12.36 9.70
CA LEU A 24 1.23 11.93 9.23
C LEU A 24 0.24 13.10 9.17
N ALA A 25 0.24 13.99 10.16
CA ALA A 25 -0.62 15.17 10.16
C ALA A 25 -0.32 16.09 8.97
N GLU A 26 0.95 16.24 8.58
CA GLU A 26 1.30 16.99 7.38
C GLU A 26 0.85 16.29 6.10
N ALA A 27 1.00 14.96 6.03
CA ALA A 27 0.49 14.20 4.89
C ALA A 27 -1.04 14.32 4.75
N GLU A 28 -1.76 14.28 5.87
CA GLU A 28 -3.21 14.46 5.93
C GLU A 28 -3.63 15.88 5.53
N ARG A 29 -2.91 16.90 6.01
CA ARG A 29 -3.11 18.30 5.62
C ARG A 29 -2.99 18.51 4.11
N LEU A 30 -2.14 17.72 3.45
CA LEU A 30 -1.95 17.73 2.00
C LEU A 30 -2.99 16.87 1.25
N GLY A 31 -3.93 16.23 1.95
CA GLY A 31 -5.04 15.48 1.39
C GLY A 31 -4.80 13.96 1.28
N ALA A 32 -3.71 13.44 1.84
CA ALA A 32 -3.50 11.99 1.90
C ALA A 32 -4.37 11.37 3.00
N ARG A 33 -4.85 10.14 2.77
CA ARG A 33 -5.41 9.33 3.85
C ARG A 33 -4.25 8.77 4.67
N THR A 34 -4.34 8.87 6.00
CA THR A 34 -3.31 8.35 6.90
C THR A 34 -3.88 7.24 7.80
N LEU A 35 -3.01 6.34 8.24
CA LEU A 35 -3.28 5.40 9.33
C LEU A 35 -2.01 5.23 10.15
N CYS A 36 -2.07 5.48 11.45
CA CYS A 36 -1.01 5.13 12.38
C CYS A 36 -1.34 3.78 13.02
N MET A 37 -0.41 2.84 12.96
CA MET A 37 -0.52 1.53 13.58
C MET A 37 0.53 1.38 14.69
N ASP A 38 0.06 1.22 15.92
CA ASP A 38 0.91 0.94 17.07
C ASP A 38 1.37 -0.52 17.06
N VAL A 39 2.43 -0.81 16.31
CA VAL A 39 3.03 -2.15 16.19
C VAL A 39 3.42 -2.70 17.55
N ALA A 40 3.87 -1.85 18.47
CA ALA A 40 4.23 -2.26 19.82
C ALA A 40 3.05 -2.76 20.68
N LEU A 41 1.81 -2.46 20.28
CA LEU A 41 0.58 -2.90 20.95
C LEU A 41 -0.11 -4.06 20.21
N LYS A 42 0.45 -4.53 19.09
CA LYS A 42 -0.07 -5.67 18.34
C LYS A 42 0.45 -6.98 18.90
N ASN A 43 -0.40 -8.00 18.87
CA ASN A 43 -0.01 -9.37 19.13
C ASN A 43 0.59 -9.97 17.85
N ILE A 44 1.92 -9.85 17.71
CA ILE A 44 2.67 -10.40 16.57
C ILE A 44 3.67 -11.41 17.10
N SER A 45 3.45 -12.68 16.77
CA SER A 45 4.41 -13.73 17.07
C SER A 45 5.64 -13.58 16.17
N PRO A 46 6.85 -13.83 16.69
CA PRO A 46 8.07 -13.80 15.87
C PRO A 46 8.00 -14.83 14.73
N CYS A 47 8.78 -14.62 13.67
CA CYS A 47 8.94 -15.64 12.64
C CYS A 47 9.52 -16.93 13.27
N GLN A 48 8.95 -18.08 12.90
CA GLN A 48 9.34 -19.40 13.42
C GLN A 48 10.14 -20.22 12.41
N GLU A 49 10.53 -19.65 11.26
CA GLU A 49 11.25 -20.36 10.20
C GLU A 49 10.52 -21.64 9.73
N CYS A 50 9.18 -21.65 9.79
CA CYS A 50 8.39 -22.84 9.44
C CYS A 50 8.39 -23.17 7.94
N GLY A 51 8.89 -22.27 7.09
CA GLY A 51 8.99 -22.45 5.63
C GLY A 51 7.65 -22.44 4.87
N VAL A 52 6.50 -22.34 5.54
CA VAL A 52 5.18 -22.38 4.87
C VAL A 52 5.01 -21.22 3.90
N CYS A 53 5.49 -20.02 4.23
CA CYS A 53 5.34 -18.87 3.34
C CYS A 53 6.13 -18.98 2.03
N GLU A 54 7.18 -19.79 1.98
CA GLU A 54 7.94 -20.07 0.75
C GLU A 54 7.25 -21.11 -0.13
N LYS A 55 6.41 -21.97 0.47
CA LYS A 55 5.64 -23.00 -0.24
C LYS A 55 4.30 -22.45 -0.74
N GLU A 56 3.59 -21.75 0.14
CA GLU A 56 2.20 -21.33 -0.07
C GLU A 56 2.06 -19.83 -0.39
N GLY A 57 3.11 -19.04 -0.17
CA GLY A 57 3.05 -17.58 -0.32
C GLY A 57 2.26 -16.85 0.78
N PHE A 58 1.92 -17.53 1.88
CA PHE A 58 1.22 -16.96 3.03
C PHE A 58 1.80 -17.44 4.35
N CYS A 59 1.69 -16.61 5.40
CA CYS A 59 2.07 -17.02 6.74
C CYS A 59 0.90 -17.77 7.41
N PRO A 60 1.14 -18.96 8.00
CA PRO A 60 0.09 -19.76 8.64
C PRO A 60 -0.20 -19.33 10.09
N ILE A 61 0.65 -18.49 10.69
CA ILE A 61 0.47 -18.05 12.07
C ILE A 61 -0.69 -17.05 12.11
N ASP A 62 -1.73 -17.39 12.88
CA ASP A 62 -2.92 -16.57 13.05
C ASP A 62 -2.73 -15.55 14.19
N ASP A 63 -2.39 -14.33 13.80
CA ASP A 63 -2.17 -13.20 14.70
C ASP A 63 -2.42 -11.87 13.98
N ASP A 64 -2.07 -10.74 14.60
CA ASP A 64 -2.40 -9.43 14.05
C ASP A 64 -1.78 -9.17 12.66
N MET A 65 -0.74 -9.90 12.25
CA MET A 65 -0.14 -9.77 10.92
C MET A 65 -1.13 -9.98 9.77
N GLN A 66 -2.16 -10.81 9.96
CA GLN A 66 -3.16 -11.07 8.92
C GLN A 66 -3.93 -9.80 8.53
N SER A 67 -4.10 -8.87 9.47
CA SER A 67 -4.67 -7.54 9.21
C SER A 67 -3.65 -6.53 8.65
N ILE A 68 -2.35 -6.77 8.86
CA ILE A 68 -1.26 -5.87 8.50
C ILE A 68 -0.82 -6.07 7.05
N TYR A 69 -0.74 -7.31 6.55
CA TYR A 69 -0.33 -7.56 5.16
C TYR A 69 -1.16 -6.79 4.12
N PRO A 70 -2.51 -6.75 4.20
CA PRO A 70 -3.31 -5.94 3.28
C PRO A 70 -3.00 -4.44 3.37
N LEU A 71 -2.70 -3.91 4.56
CA LEU A 71 -2.38 -2.50 4.75
C LEU A 71 -1.02 -2.14 4.15
N LEU A 72 -0.01 -2.99 4.33
CA LEU A 72 1.31 -2.84 3.68
C LEU A 72 1.17 -2.80 2.15
N ARG A 73 0.34 -3.68 1.58
CA ARG A 73 0.08 -3.73 0.12
C ARG A 73 -0.75 -2.55 -0.38
N GLN A 74 -1.67 -2.03 0.42
CA GLN A 74 -2.50 -0.87 0.02
C GLN A 74 -1.76 0.46 0.12
N ALA A 75 -0.74 0.58 0.98
CA ALA A 75 -0.01 1.82 1.18
C ALA A 75 0.74 2.27 -0.09
N ASP A 76 0.63 3.56 -0.40
CA ASP A 76 1.50 4.26 -1.34
C ASP A 76 2.82 4.67 -0.65
N ILE A 77 2.74 5.01 0.64
CA ILE A 77 3.88 5.31 1.50
C ILE A 77 3.77 4.50 2.78
N ILE A 78 4.87 3.87 3.19
CA ILE A 78 5.04 3.24 4.50
C ILE A 78 6.09 4.04 5.27
N VAL A 79 5.73 4.55 6.44
CA VAL A 79 6.64 5.26 7.35
C VAL A 79 6.93 4.36 8.54
N MET A 80 8.17 3.89 8.67
CA MET A 80 8.62 3.10 9.80
C MET A 80 9.18 4.01 10.87
N ALA A 81 8.52 4.13 12.02
CA ALA A 81 9.00 4.90 13.16
C ALA A 81 9.43 3.97 14.29
N THR A 82 10.70 4.03 14.71
CA THR A 82 11.20 3.13 15.77
C THR A 82 12.31 3.77 16.60
N PRO A 83 12.25 3.70 17.94
CA PRO A 83 13.39 4.08 18.77
C PRO A 83 14.50 3.04 18.64
N ILE A 84 15.74 3.44 18.95
CA ILE A 84 16.88 2.52 18.96
C ILE A 84 16.90 1.71 20.26
N PHE A 85 16.64 0.41 20.15
CA PHE A 85 16.86 -0.56 21.22
C PHE A 85 18.02 -1.46 20.81
N PHE A 86 19.13 -1.42 21.56
CA PHE A 86 20.37 -2.14 21.24
C PHE A 86 20.82 -1.99 19.77
N TYR A 87 20.92 -0.75 19.28
CA TYR A 87 21.32 -0.38 17.91
C TYR A 87 20.36 -0.83 16.79
N GLY A 88 19.30 -1.58 17.10
CA GLY A 88 18.28 -2.02 16.15
C GLY A 88 16.91 -1.36 16.37
N PRO A 89 15.90 -1.76 15.58
CA PRO A 89 14.50 -1.45 15.89
C PRO A 89 14.05 -2.16 17.18
N THR A 90 12.90 -1.77 17.71
CA THR A 90 12.27 -2.50 18.82
C THR A 90 11.96 -3.96 18.44
N ALA A 91 11.93 -4.86 19.42
CA ALA A 91 11.62 -6.27 19.18
C ALA A 91 10.25 -6.48 18.52
N GLN A 92 9.26 -5.67 18.90
CA GLN A 92 7.91 -5.69 18.32
C GLN A 92 7.93 -5.27 16.84
N MET A 93 8.67 -4.21 16.51
CA MET A 93 8.86 -3.80 15.12
C MET A 93 9.62 -4.86 14.33
N LYS A 94 10.62 -5.50 14.95
CA LYS A 94 11.40 -6.57 14.34
C LYS A 94 10.55 -7.82 14.07
N ALA A 95 9.59 -8.15 14.94
CA ALA A 95 8.65 -9.25 14.69
C ALA A 95 7.81 -9.00 13.42
N LEU A 96 7.31 -7.78 13.21
CA LEU A 96 6.62 -7.40 11.96
C LEU A 96 7.56 -7.50 10.74
N ILE A 97 8.79 -7.01 10.87
CA ILE A 97 9.80 -7.09 9.80
C ILE A 97 10.06 -8.55 9.44
N ASP A 98 10.28 -9.41 10.43
CA ASP A 98 10.59 -10.83 10.20
C ASP A 98 9.40 -11.59 9.63
N ARG A 99 8.19 -11.25 10.04
CA ARG A 99 6.96 -11.80 9.46
C ARG A 99 6.68 -11.29 8.05
N SER A 100 7.28 -10.17 7.64
CA SER A 100 7.26 -9.72 6.24
C SER A 100 8.02 -10.64 5.28
N GLN A 101 8.67 -11.70 5.79
CA GLN A 101 9.14 -12.84 5.01
C GLN A 101 8.06 -13.42 4.09
N ALA A 102 6.78 -13.39 4.48
CA ALA A 102 5.70 -13.81 3.60
C ALA A 102 5.58 -12.94 2.34
N LEU A 103 5.77 -11.63 2.45
CA LEU A 103 5.74 -10.73 1.28
C LEU A 103 7.01 -10.88 0.44
N TRP A 104 8.16 -11.09 1.10
CA TRP A 104 9.43 -11.40 0.44
C TRP A 104 9.33 -12.70 -0.37
N ALA A 105 8.80 -13.78 0.20
CA ALA A 105 8.65 -15.06 -0.46
C ALA A 105 7.79 -14.96 -1.72
N ARG A 106 6.65 -14.24 -1.64
CA ARG A 106 5.81 -13.97 -2.82
C ARG A 106 6.58 -13.30 -3.95
N ARG A 107 7.47 -12.36 -3.62
CA ARG A 107 8.27 -11.63 -4.61
C ARG A 107 9.41 -12.45 -5.18
N TYR A 108 10.22 -13.06 -4.31
CA TYR A 108 11.51 -13.64 -4.70
C TYR A 108 11.48 -15.16 -4.88
N VAL A 109 10.62 -15.87 -4.15
CA VAL A 109 10.46 -17.33 -4.30
C VAL A 109 9.41 -17.64 -5.36
N HIS A 110 8.26 -16.97 -5.32
CA HIS A 110 7.17 -17.20 -6.28
C HIS A 110 7.27 -16.33 -7.55
N GLY A 111 8.21 -15.38 -7.60
CA GLY A 111 8.41 -14.52 -8.77
C GLY A 111 7.23 -13.60 -9.08
N LEU A 112 6.39 -13.27 -8.09
CA LEU A 112 5.19 -12.47 -8.27
C LEU A 112 5.44 -10.98 -7.99
N ILE A 113 4.79 -10.13 -8.76
CA ILE A 113 4.92 -8.69 -8.66
C ILE A 113 3.64 -8.11 -8.07
N ASP A 114 3.77 -7.46 -6.92
CA ASP A 114 2.73 -6.60 -6.38
C ASP A 114 2.42 -5.44 -7.33
N PRO A 115 1.17 -5.28 -7.83
CA PRO A 115 0.82 -4.20 -8.75
C PRO A 115 1.21 -2.80 -8.25
N GLY A 116 1.13 -2.53 -6.95
CA GLY A 116 1.51 -1.25 -6.36
C GLY A 116 3.00 -1.11 -6.03
N GLY A 117 3.75 -2.23 -6.00
CA GLY A 117 5.07 -2.27 -5.37
C GLY A 117 6.13 -1.42 -6.06
N LYS A 118 6.08 -1.30 -7.40
CA LYS A 118 7.00 -0.43 -8.16
C LYS A 118 6.93 1.04 -7.73
N TRP A 119 5.77 1.47 -7.23
CA TRP A 119 5.48 2.88 -6.99
C TRP A 119 5.54 3.25 -5.51
N ARG A 120 5.42 2.26 -4.63
CA ARG A 120 5.39 2.40 -3.18
C ARG A 120 6.72 2.90 -2.62
N ARG A 121 6.62 3.74 -1.59
CA ARG A 121 7.78 4.38 -0.95
C ARG A 121 7.86 4.05 0.53
N GLY A 122 9.08 3.97 1.02
CA GLY A 122 9.43 3.76 2.41
C GLY A 122 10.15 4.97 2.98
N PHE A 123 9.88 5.31 4.24
CA PHE A 123 10.62 6.35 4.96
C PHE A 123 10.88 5.93 6.40
N LEU A 124 12.09 6.18 6.90
CA LEU A 124 12.48 5.80 8.26
C LEU A 124 12.50 7.01 9.20
N LEU A 125 11.87 6.89 10.35
CA LEU A 125 11.97 7.82 11.47
C LEU A 125 12.61 7.08 12.65
N SER A 126 13.78 7.51 13.10
CA SER A 126 14.45 6.86 14.23
C SER A 126 15.17 7.83 15.16
N LEU A 127 15.30 7.45 16.42
CA LEU A 127 15.95 8.27 17.43
C LEU A 127 16.56 7.41 18.53
N GLY A 128 17.58 7.94 19.18
CA GLY A 128 18.23 7.26 20.30
C GLY A 128 19.00 8.21 21.22
N ALA A 129 19.23 7.73 22.44
CA ALA A 129 19.90 8.49 23.50
C ALA A 129 21.38 8.76 23.22
N THR A 130 22.09 7.81 22.61
CA THR A 130 23.56 7.88 22.58
C THR A 130 24.11 8.80 21.49
N LYS A 131 25.41 9.11 21.59
CA LYS A 131 26.19 9.89 20.61
C LYS A 131 26.98 9.02 19.63
N GLY A 132 26.76 7.70 19.62
CA GLY A 132 27.52 6.77 18.79
C GLY A 132 27.43 7.13 17.30
N LYS A 133 28.58 7.06 16.60
CA LYS A 133 28.62 7.33 15.15
C LYS A 133 27.70 6.36 14.39
N ASN A 134 27.76 5.09 14.78
CA ASN A 134 27.09 3.97 14.12
C ASN A 134 25.68 3.70 14.67
N LEU A 135 25.12 4.62 15.48
CA LEU A 135 23.86 4.40 16.20
C LEU A 135 22.71 3.93 15.31
N PHE A 136 22.67 4.41 14.06
CA PHE A 136 21.60 4.12 13.12
C PHE A 136 21.97 3.12 12.02
N GLU A 137 23.21 2.65 11.94
CA GLU A 137 23.66 1.81 10.81
C GLU A 137 22.84 0.52 10.69
N CYS A 138 22.63 -0.17 11.81
CA CYS A 138 21.87 -1.42 11.84
C CYS A 138 20.38 -1.19 11.51
N VAL A 139 19.73 -0.18 12.11
CA VAL A 139 18.31 0.11 11.81
C VAL A 139 18.13 0.58 10.37
N SER A 140 19.06 1.36 9.80
CA SER A 140 18.99 1.82 8.41
C SER A 140 19.09 0.66 7.42
N LEU A 141 20.02 -0.27 7.64
CA LEU A 141 20.11 -1.49 6.81
C LEU A 141 18.89 -2.38 6.97
N THR A 142 18.41 -2.57 8.20
CA THR A 142 17.20 -3.36 8.47
C THR A 142 15.99 -2.76 7.75
N ALA A 143 15.80 -1.43 7.85
CA ALA A 143 14.72 -0.73 7.17
C ALA A 143 14.81 -0.86 5.65
N LYS A 144 16.01 -0.73 5.06
CA LYS A 144 16.22 -0.90 3.62
C LYS A 144 15.69 -2.24 3.11
N TYR A 145 16.03 -3.34 3.79
CA TYR A 145 15.60 -4.67 3.37
C TYR A 145 14.16 -5.01 3.76
N PHE A 146 13.65 -4.42 4.86
CA PHE A 146 12.21 -4.46 5.15
C PHE A 146 11.41 -3.80 4.01
N PHE A 147 11.78 -2.59 3.60
CA PHE A 147 11.07 -1.89 2.53
C PHE A 147 11.15 -2.67 1.21
N ASP A 148 12.30 -3.25 0.88
CA ASP A 148 12.41 -4.11 -0.30
C ASP A 148 11.49 -5.36 -0.23
N ALA A 149 11.44 -6.03 0.92
CA ALA A 149 10.57 -7.19 1.14
C ALA A 149 9.08 -6.87 0.93
N VAL A 150 8.64 -5.68 1.34
CA VAL A 150 7.25 -5.22 1.16
C VAL A 150 7.02 -4.50 -0.18
N GLY A 151 8.00 -4.53 -1.09
CA GLY A 151 7.93 -3.89 -2.40
C GLY A 151 7.80 -2.38 -2.28
N ALA A 152 8.70 -1.73 -1.54
CA ALA A 152 8.79 -0.28 -1.39
C ALA A 152 10.24 0.18 -1.55
N SER A 153 10.44 1.34 -2.18
CA SER A 153 11.77 1.98 -2.25
C SER A 153 12.01 2.87 -1.02
N LEU A 154 13.11 2.67 -0.30
CA LEU A 154 13.50 3.55 0.81
C LEU A 154 14.00 4.89 0.27
N GLU A 155 13.23 5.96 0.52
CA GLU A 155 13.52 7.30 0.01
C GLU A 155 14.42 8.12 0.93
N GLY A 156 14.43 7.83 2.23
CA GLY A 156 15.23 8.57 3.19
C GLY A 156 14.97 8.18 4.64
N ALA A 157 15.68 8.87 5.53
CA ALA A 157 15.53 8.69 6.96
C ALA A 157 15.73 10.02 7.70
N LEU A 158 14.94 10.24 8.75
CA LEU A 158 15.23 11.24 9.78
C LEU A 158 15.73 10.52 11.03
N THR A 159 16.93 10.89 11.47
CA THR A 159 17.58 10.26 12.62
C THR A 159 18.08 11.29 13.62
N TYR A 160 17.70 11.14 14.90
CA TYR A 160 18.03 12.10 15.96
C TYR A 160 18.77 11.43 17.12
N ARG A 161 19.95 11.94 17.46
CA ARG A 161 20.77 11.49 18.60
C ARG A 161 20.45 12.33 19.83
N LYS A 162 20.83 11.84 21.01
CA LYS A 162 20.70 12.56 22.29
C LYS A 162 19.25 12.97 22.60
N ILE A 163 18.31 12.10 22.27
CA ILE A 163 16.90 12.24 22.69
C ILE A 163 16.69 11.20 23.80
N GLU A 164 16.67 11.65 25.05
CA GLU A 164 16.62 10.81 26.24
C GLU A 164 15.29 10.94 26.97
N GLY A 165 14.84 12.18 27.18
CA GLY A 165 13.61 12.51 27.89
C GLY A 165 12.36 12.11 27.12
N LEU A 166 11.29 11.79 27.85
CA LEU A 166 9.97 11.61 27.24
C LEU A 166 9.51 12.92 26.60
N GLY A 167 9.11 12.88 25.33
CA GLY A 167 8.61 14.04 24.61
C GLY A 167 9.66 15.10 24.22
N GLU A 168 10.93 14.89 24.55
CA GLU A 168 12.04 15.81 24.29
C GLU A 168 12.15 16.22 22.80
N ILE A 169 11.81 15.33 21.88
CA ILE A 169 11.86 15.61 20.43
C ILE A 169 10.98 16.80 20.02
N ALA A 170 9.93 17.11 20.78
CA ALA A 170 9.05 18.25 20.50
C ALA A 170 9.79 19.58 20.53
N ASN A 171 10.85 19.66 21.35
CA ASN A 171 11.70 20.84 21.51
C ASN A 171 12.97 20.78 20.65
N HIS A 172 13.18 19.72 19.85
CA HIS A 172 14.35 19.63 18.98
C HIS A 172 14.28 20.71 17.89
N PRO A 173 15.36 21.48 17.64
CA PRO A 173 15.32 22.68 16.80
C PRO A 173 14.73 22.49 15.40
N THR A 174 14.93 21.32 14.80
CA THR A 174 14.49 21.03 13.43
C THR A 174 13.57 19.82 13.29
N ALA A 175 13.33 19.03 14.35
CA ALA A 175 12.81 17.67 14.12
C ALA A 175 11.41 17.66 13.50
N LEU A 176 10.55 18.56 13.97
CA LEU A 176 9.18 18.69 13.47
C LEU A 176 9.14 19.37 12.10
N SER A 177 10.01 20.36 11.83
CA SER A 177 10.09 20.99 10.51
C SER A 177 10.62 20.04 9.46
N ASP A 178 11.60 19.20 9.81
CA ASP A 178 12.17 18.18 8.94
C ASP A 178 11.11 17.11 8.62
N ALA A 179 10.37 16.63 9.63
CA ALA A 179 9.28 15.67 9.41
C ALA A 179 8.20 16.21 8.46
N LYS A 180 7.80 17.47 8.63
CA LYS A 180 6.84 18.13 7.72
C LYS A 180 7.39 18.26 6.30
N LYS A 181 8.65 18.68 6.16
CA LYS A 181 9.31 18.84 4.87
C LYS A 181 9.35 17.52 4.09
N GLU A 182 9.79 16.45 4.74
CA GLU A 182 9.91 15.12 4.12
C GLU A 182 8.53 14.53 3.79
N ALA A 183 7.54 14.69 4.68
CA ALA A 183 6.15 14.33 4.38
C ALA A 183 5.63 15.08 3.14
N GLY A 184 5.86 16.40 3.08
CA GLY A 184 5.46 17.24 1.96
C GLY A 184 6.09 16.80 0.63
N ALA A 185 7.40 16.54 0.62
CA ALA A 185 8.10 16.09 -0.57
C ALA A 185 7.55 14.75 -1.09
N LEU A 186 7.35 13.78 -0.19
CA LEU A 186 6.86 12.45 -0.56
C LEU A 186 5.40 12.48 -1.04
N VAL A 187 4.54 13.28 -0.41
CA VAL A 187 3.13 13.40 -0.76
C VAL A 187 2.92 14.20 -2.04
N ALA A 188 3.58 15.34 -2.20
CA ALA A 188 3.41 16.22 -3.37
C ALA A 188 3.64 15.50 -4.70
N SER A 189 4.59 14.57 -4.74
CA SER A 189 4.90 13.79 -5.94
C SER A 189 3.78 12.84 -6.41
N ARG A 190 2.77 12.53 -5.58
CA ARG A 190 1.78 11.46 -5.84
C ARG A 190 0.33 11.81 -5.50
N ILE A 191 0.08 12.96 -4.87
CA ILE A 191 -1.25 13.30 -4.37
C ILE A 191 -2.25 13.63 -5.48
N ASN A 192 -1.76 14.18 -6.59
CA ASN A 192 -2.56 14.60 -7.75
C ASN A 192 -2.67 13.53 -8.85
N ARG A 193 -2.53 12.25 -8.48
CA ARG A 193 -2.78 11.14 -9.41
C ARG A 193 -4.26 11.11 -9.77
N LYS A 194 -4.56 10.82 -11.04
CA LYS A 194 -5.93 10.68 -11.52
C LYS A 194 -6.60 9.51 -10.80
N LYS A 195 -7.72 9.78 -10.14
CA LYS A 195 -8.47 8.78 -9.37
C LYS A 195 -9.45 8.03 -10.27
N ILE A 196 -9.21 6.75 -10.49
CA ILE A 196 -10.04 5.91 -11.37
C ILE A 196 -10.65 4.77 -10.55
N LEU A 197 -11.98 4.64 -10.59
CA LEU A 197 -12.71 3.54 -9.97
C LEU A 197 -13.14 2.53 -11.02
N PHE A 198 -12.67 1.30 -10.91
CA PHE A 198 -13.11 0.18 -11.72
C PHE A 198 -14.25 -0.55 -11.02
N VAL A 199 -15.37 -0.75 -11.72
CA VAL A 199 -16.59 -1.33 -11.13
C VAL A 199 -17.07 -2.53 -11.96
N CYS A 200 -17.30 -3.66 -11.30
CA CYS A 200 -18.02 -4.81 -11.87
C CYS A 200 -18.92 -5.39 -10.78
N THR A 201 -19.93 -6.20 -11.12
CA THR A 201 -20.96 -6.67 -10.17
C THR A 201 -20.41 -7.14 -8.83
N GLU A 202 -19.55 -8.17 -8.82
CA GLU A 202 -19.11 -8.84 -7.60
C GLU A 202 -17.77 -8.36 -7.02
N ASN A 203 -17.06 -7.48 -7.72
CA ASN A 203 -15.65 -7.14 -7.41
C ASN A 203 -14.72 -8.36 -7.18
N ALA A 204 -15.06 -9.52 -7.75
CA ALA A 204 -14.28 -10.75 -7.61
C ALA A 204 -13.36 -11.02 -8.82
N CYS A 205 -13.66 -10.42 -9.99
CA CYS A 205 -12.96 -10.68 -11.24
C CYS A 205 -12.50 -9.40 -11.96
N ARG A 206 -13.32 -8.92 -12.92
CA ARG A 206 -12.95 -7.89 -13.92
C ARG A 206 -12.37 -6.61 -13.31
N SER A 207 -13.04 -6.02 -12.31
CA SER A 207 -12.56 -4.78 -11.69
C SER A 207 -11.28 -4.98 -10.86
N GLN A 208 -11.05 -6.16 -10.30
CA GLN A 208 -9.78 -6.50 -9.63
C GLN A 208 -8.63 -6.51 -10.64
N MET A 209 -8.80 -7.24 -11.76
CA MET A 209 -7.81 -7.30 -12.84
C MET A 209 -7.47 -5.90 -13.36
N ALA A 210 -8.49 -5.09 -13.69
CA ALA A 210 -8.28 -3.77 -14.26
C ALA A 210 -7.55 -2.82 -13.29
N SER A 211 -7.92 -2.83 -12.01
CA SER A 211 -7.23 -2.02 -10.99
C SER A 211 -5.77 -2.45 -10.82
N ALA A 212 -5.48 -3.76 -10.89
CA ALA A 212 -4.13 -4.28 -10.80
C ALA A 212 -3.29 -3.85 -12.03
N PHE A 213 -3.79 -4.01 -13.25
CA PHE A 213 -3.10 -3.54 -14.45
C PHE A 213 -2.85 -2.02 -14.39
N ALA A 214 -3.84 -1.22 -13.97
CA ALA A 214 -3.70 0.23 -13.88
C ALA A 214 -2.65 0.65 -12.84
N GLN A 215 -2.64 0.01 -11.67
CA GLN A 215 -1.60 0.23 -10.65
C GLN A 215 -0.22 -0.15 -11.18
N TYR A 216 -0.10 -1.31 -11.83
CA TYR A 216 1.17 -1.81 -12.34
C TYR A 216 1.76 -0.88 -13.40
N HIS A 217 0.96 -0.46 -14.39
CA HIS A 217 1.44 0.32 -15.53
C HIS A 217 1.52 1.83 -15.27
N ALA A 218 0.73 2.37 -14.34
CA ALA A 218 0.58 3.81 -14.18
C ALA A 218 0.40 4.28 -12.72
N GLY A 219 0.84 3.52 -11.71
CA GLY A 219 0.65 3.86 -10.30
C GLY A 219 1.33 5.16 -9.83
N ASP A 220 2.22 5.75 -10.62
CA ASP A 220 2.76 7.11 -10.42
C ASP A 220 1.80 8.22 -10.88
N ARG A 221 0.87 7.93 -11.79
CA ARG A 221 -0.05 8.88 -12.42
C ARG A 221 -1.52 8.61 -12.12
N VAL A 222 -1.86 7.38 -11.75
CA VAL A 222 -3.23 6.91 -11.51
C VAL A 222 -3.32 6.31 -10.11
N GLU A 223 -4.32 6.74 -9.36
CA GLU A 223 -4.78 6.07 -8.14
C GLU A 223 -5.99 5.22 -8.50
N ALA A 224 -5.75 3.93 -8.74
CA ALA A 224 -6.79 2.99 -9.14
C ALA A 224 -7.36 2.21 -7.95
N LYS A 225 -8.69 2.17 -7.86
CA LYS A 225 -9.43 1.30 -6.94
C LYS A 225 -10.42 0.44 -7.70
N SER A 226 -10.87 -0.64 -7.06
CA SER A 226 -11.91 -1.52 -7.58
C SER A 226 -13.06 -1.64 -6.60
N ALA A 227 -14.28 -1.77 -7.10
CA ALA A 227 -15.47 -2.01 -6.30
C ALA A 227 -16.49 -2.87 -7.06
N GLY A 228 -17.58 -3.22 -6.38
CA GLY A 228 -18.74 -3.88 -6.97
C GLY A 228 -20.06 -3.47 -6.35
N SER A 229 -21.12 -3.59 -7.15
CA SER A 229 -22.49 -3.26 -6.76
C SER A 229 -23.12 -4.33 -5.87
N ALA A 230 -22.69 -5.59 -6.00
CA ALA A 230 -23.06 -6.71 -5.15
C ALA A 230 -21.82 -7.56 -4.84
N PRO A 231 -20.88 -7.09 -4.00
CA PRO A 231 -19.59 -7.73 -3.77
C PRO A 231 -19.71 -9.19 -3.31
N ALA A 232 -18.88 -10.07 -3.87
CA ALA A 232 -18.72 -11.44 -3.37
C ALA A 232 -17.97 -11.46 -2.03
N GLN A 233 -17.89 -12.64 -1.40
CA GLN A 233 -17.10 -12.81 -0.17
C GLN A 233 -15.59 -12.81 -0.44
N GLU A 234 -15.17 -13.42 -1.55
CA GLU A 234 -13.77 -13.60 -1.89
C GLU A 234 -13.51 -13.28 -3.36
N VAL A 235 -12.24 -13.03 -3.65
CA VAL A 235 -11.73 -12.91 -5.00
C VAL A 235 -11.81 -14.28 -5.68
N ASN A 236 -12.13 -14.31 -6.99
CA ASN A 236 -12.27 -15.57 -7.70
C ASN A 236 -10.90 -16.27 -7.89
N PRO A 237 -10.73 -17.54 -7.47
CA PRO A 237 -9.45 -18.24 -7.59
C PRO A 237 -8.96 -18.43 -9.03
N LEU A 238 -9.86 -18.59 -10.01
CA LEU A 238 -9.48 -18.65 -11.42
C LEU A 238 -8.95 -17.29 -11.92
N MET A 239 -9.51 -16.18 -11.43
CA MET A 239 -8.98 -14.84 -11.71
C MET A 239 -7.55 -14.72 -11.19
N GLU A 240 -7.31 -15.11 -9.94
CA GLU A 240 -5.95 -15.08 -9.37
C GLU A 240 -4.99 -15.95 -10.15
N GLY A 241 -5.41 -17.15 -10.57
CA GLY A 241 -4.63 -18.05 -11.41
C GLY A 241 -4.20 -17.41 -12.73
N VAL A 242 -5.13 -16.79 -13.47
CA VAL A 242 -4.78 -16.15 -14.75
C VAL A 242 -3.97 -14.86 -14.57
N MET A 243 -4.10 -14.15 -13.45
CA MET A 243 -3.24 -12.99 -13.15
C MET A 243 -1.82 -13.44 -12.76
N ARG A 244 -1.70 -14.58 -12.07
CA ARG A 244 -0.42 -15.22 -11.75
C ARG A 244 0.35 -15.64 -13.01
N GLU A 245 -0.34 -16.10 -14.05
CA GLU A 245 0.28 -16.37 -15.37
C GLU A 245 0.95 -15.12 -15.98
N LYS A 246 0.49 -13.91 -15.62
CA LYS A 246 1.10 -12.62 -16.01
C LYS A 246 2.13 -12.12 -14.99
N GLY A 247 2.47 -12.93 -13.98
CA GLY A 247 3.38 -12.57 -12.89
C GLY A 247 2.77 -11.59 -11.88
N MET A 248 1.45 -11.37 -11.87
CA MET A 248 0.82 -10.41 -10.96
C MET A 248 0.40 -11.06 -9.65
N ASP A 249 0.76 -10.41 -8.55
CA ASP A 249 0.39 -10.82 -7.20
C ASP A 249 -0.95 -10.21 -6.79
N MET A 250 -2.00 -11.03 -6.78
CA MET A 250 -3.35 -10.61 -6.38
C MET A 250 -3.67 -10.86 -4.91
N ALA A 251 -2.73 -11.39 -4.11
CA ALA A 251 -2.98 -11.71 -2.71
C ALA A 251 -3.36 -10.50 -1.87
N PHE A 252 -4.06 -10.77 -0.77
CA PHE A 252 -4.55 -9.79 0.21
C PHE A 252 -5.58 -8.79 -0.33
N ARG A 253 -6.03 -8.97 -1.57
CA ARG A 253 -7.18 -8.26 -2.13
C ARG A 253 -8.47 -8.91 -1.65
N LYS A 254 -9.50 -8.08 -1.47
CA LYS A 254 -10.85 -8.51 -1.12
C LYS A 254 -11.86 -7.77 -1.99
N PRO A 255 -13.00 -8.40 -2.33
CA PRO A 255 -14.12 -7.68 -2.88
C PRO A 255 -14.63 -6.65 -1.88
N LYS A 256 -15.09 -5.51 -2.37
CA LYS A 256 -15.58 -4.40 -1.56
C LYS A 256 -16.64 -3.62 -2.29
N SER A 257 -17.55 -3.03 -1.51
CA SER A 257 -18.63 -2.24 -2.06
C SER A 257 -18.13 -0.91 -2.63
N ILE A 258 -18.99 -0.30 -3.44
CA ILE A 258 -18.75 1.03 -3.97
C ILE A 258 -18.63 2.04 -2.82
N GLU A 259 -19.53 1.98 -1.83
CA GLU A 259 -19.55 2.85 -0.65
C GLU A 259 -18.27 2.70 0.19
N GLU A 260 -17.79 1.47 0.40
CA GLU A 260 -16.53 1.23 1.11
C GLU A 260 -15.35 1.85 0.34
N SER A 261 -15.33 1.69 -0.98
CA SER A 261 -14.26 2.17 -1.84
C SER A 261 -14.21 3.70 -1.92
N THR A 262 -15.37 4.36 -1.80
CA THR A 262 -15.52 5.81 -1.95
C THR A 262 -15.67 6.59 -0.64
N ARG A 263 -15.80 5.91 0.52
CA ARG A 263 -16.02 6.55 1.83
C ARG A 263 -15.08 7.72 2.16
N TYR A 264 -13.79 7.56 1.87
CA TYR A 264 -12.75 8.57 2.13
C TYR A 264 -11.98 8.92 0.86
N TRP A 265 -12.61 8.73 -0.30
CA TRP A 265 -11.93 8.82 -1.59
C TRP A 265 -12.96 9.04 -2.69
N GLN A 266 -12.82 10.12 -3.45
CA GLN A 266 -13.74 10.40 -4.55
C GLN A 266 -13.07 10.09 -5.89
N PRO A 267 -13.69 9.25 -6.75
CA PRO A 267 -13.19 9.03 -8.10
C PRO A 267 -13.33 10.30 -8.93
N GLU A 268 -12.46 10.45 -9.92
CA GLU A 268 -12.59 11.46 -10.96
C GLU A 268 -12.97 10.85 -12.30
N MET A 269 -13.04 9.52 -12.37
CA MET A 269 -13.50 8.74 -13.51
C MET A 269 -13.95 7.36 -13.04
N ILE A 270 -15.00 6.83 -13.65
CA ILE A 270 -15.56 5.51 -13.33
C ILE A 270 -15.59 4.64 -14.58
N MET A 271 -15.07 3.41 -14.43
CA MET A 271 -14.97 2.42 -15.49
C MET A 271 -15.85 1.23 -15.13
N TYR A 272 -17.04 1.15 -15.73
CA TYR A 272 -17.95 0.03 -15.58
C TYR A 272 -17.56 -1.14 -16.49
N MET A 273 -17.86 -2.35 -16.02
CA MET A 273 -17.56 -3.59 -16.74
C MET A 273 -18.80 -4.49 -16.75
N GLY A 274 -19.85 -4.04 -17.43
CA GLY A 274 -21.09 -4.79 -17.60
C GLY A 274 -22.03 -4.78 -16.39
N CYS A 275 -21.99 -3.74 -15.55
CA CYS A 275 -22.84 -3.62 -14.36
C CYS A 275 -23.46 -2.22 -14.20
N LYS A 276 -23.39 -1.37 -15.22
CA LYS A 276 -23.77 0.04 -15.12
C LYS A 276 -25.21 0.24 -14.61
N ASP A 277 -26.15 -0.54 -15.12
CA ASP A 277 -27.58 -0.41 -14.79
C ASP A 277 -27.91 -0.74 -13.32
N ALA A 278 -27.06 -1.51 -12.64
CA ALA A 278 -27.23 -1.91 -11.24
C ALA A 278 -26.40 -1.05 -10.27
N CYS A 279 -25.66 -0.05 -10.77
CA CYS A 279 -24.76 0.77 -9.97
C CYS A 279 -25.38 2.12 -9.60
N PRO A 280 -24.99 2.70 -8.45
CA PRO A 280 -25.38 4.07 -8.10
C PRO A 280 -24.82 5.06 -9.13
N ILE A 281 -25.61 6.11 -9.40
CA ILE A 281 -25.21 7.22 -10.27
C ILE A 281 -24.23 8.11 -9.53
N PHE A 282 -23.18 8.55 -10.22
CA PHE A 282 -22.19 9.51 -9.74
C PHE A 282 -22.32 10.84 -10.51
N PRO A 283 -23.10 11.81 -10.01
CA PRO A 283 -23.35 13.05 -10.74
C PRO A 283 -22.04 13.81 -11.05
N GLY A 284 -21.86 14.17 -12.32
CA GLY A 284 -20.74 15.02 -12.76
C GLY A 284 -19.38 14.31 -12.88
N ILE A 285 -19.30 13.00 -12.62
CA ILE A 285 -18.07 12.22 -12.80
C ILE A 285 -18.12 11.50 -14.15
N PRO A 286 -17.12 11.67 -15.03
CA PRO A 286 -17.05 10.95 -16.30
C PRO A 286 -17.09 9.43 -16.11
N GLU A 287 -17.90 8.77 -16.92
CA GLU A 287 -18.10 7.32 -16.88
C GLU A 287 -17.91 6.69 -18.26
N GLN A 288 -17.35 5.49 -18.28
CA GLN A 288 -17.27 4.65 -19.48
C GLN A 288 -17.65 3.22 -19.11
N ASP A 289 -18.43 2.55 -19.96
CA ASP A 289 -18.72 1.12 -19.83
C ASP A 289 -17.97 0.35 -20.91
N TRP A 290 -17.16 -0.63 -20.49
CA TRP A 290 -16.49 -1.54 -21.41
C TRP A 290 -17.37 -2.70 -21.87
N ASN A 291 -18.53 -2.89 -21.23
CA ASN A 291 -19.50 -3.95 -21.51
C ASN A 291 -18.84 -5.33 -21.66
N LEU A 292 -17.96 -5.66 -20.70
CA LEU A 292 -17.21 -6.91 -20.71
C LEU A 292 -18.09 -8.08 -20.27
N PRO A 293 -18.01 -9.22 -20.97
CA PRO A 293 -18.82 -10.38 -20.61
C PRO A 293 -18.43 -10.92 -19.22
N ASP A 294 -19.39 -11.54 -18.53
CA ASP A 294 -19.16 -12.09 -17.20
C ASP A 294 -18.37 -13.41 -17.25
N PRO A 295 -17.17 -13.47 -16.63
CA PRO A 295 -16.41 -14.70 -16.58
C PRO A 295 -16.86 -15.65 -15.45
N SER A 296 -17.81 -15.27 -14.59
CA SER A 296 -18.27 -16.12 -13.49
C SER A 296 -18.87 -17.43 -14.01
N GLY A 297 -18.43 -18.56 -13.45
CA GLY A 297 -18.84 -19.91 -13.88
C GLY A 297 -18.34 -20.36 -15.26
N LYS A 298 -17.53 -19.55 -15.96
CA LYS A 298 -16.97 -19.88 -17.29
C LYS A 298 -15.63 -20.63 -17.15
N SER A 299 -15.10 -21.13 -18.28
CA SER A 299 -13.81 -21.82 -18.33
C SER A 299 -12.62 -20.89 -18.04
N ILE A 300 -11.49 -21.46 -17.66
CA ILE A 300 -10.25 -20.70 -17.45
C ILE A 300 -9.77 -19.99 -18.74
N ASP A 301 -10.00 -20.58 -19.91
CA ASP A 301 -9.65 -19.95 -21.19
C ASP A 301 -10.48 -18.70 -21.46
N PHE A 302 -11.75 -18.72 -21.10
CA PHE A 302 -12.59 -17.54 -21.14
C PHE A 302 -12.10 -16.46 -20.18
N MET A 303 -11.70 -16.84 -18.96
CA MET A 303 -11.11 -15.92 -17.97
C MET A 303 -9.82 -15.28 -18.52
N ARG A 304 -8.97 -16.04 -19.23
CA ARG A 304 -7.75 -15.53 -19.90
C ARG A 304 -8.09 -14.52 -21.00
N GLN A 305 -9.11 -14.80 -21.82
CA GLN A 305 -9.57 -13.86 -22.85
C GLN A 305 -10.03 -12.54 -22.24
N VAL A 306 -10.85 -12.59 -21.17
CA VAL A 306 -11.31 -11.39 -20.45
C VAL A 306 -10.15 -10.63 -19.83
N ARG A 307 -9.19 -11.32 -19.19
CA ARG A 307 -7.96 -10.72 -18.65
C ARG A 307 -7.19 -9.95 -19.72
N ASP A 308 -6.97 -10.56 -20.88
CA ASP A 308 -6.17 -9.98 -21.95
C ASP A 308 -6.89 -8.81 -22.65
N ASP A 309 -8.23 -8.83 -22.75
CA ASP A 309 -9.02 -7.68 -23.20
C ASP A 309 -8.93 -6.52 -22.19
N ILE A 310 -9.11 -6.81 -20.90
CA ILE A 310 -8.97 -5.80 -19.82
C ILE A 310 -7.58 -5.15 -19.86
N GLN A 311 -6.52 -5.95 -20.01
CA GLN A 311 -5.17 -5.42 -20.08
C GLN A 311 -5.03 -4.39 -21.21
N LYS A 312 -5.46 -4.73 -22.43
CA LYS A 312 -5.41 -3.82 -23.59
C LYS A 312 -6.20 -2.54 -23.36
N ARG A 313 -7.40 -2.64 -22.78
CA ARG A 313 -8.24 -1.47 -22.49
C ARG A 313 -7.63 -0.56 -21.43
N VAL A 314 -7.01 -1.14 -20.40
CA VAL A 314 -6.26 -0.37 -19.40
C VAL A 314 -5.08 0.35 -20.05
N GLU A 315 -4.32 -0.32 -20.92
CA GLU A 315 -3.18 0.28 -21.64
C GLU A 315 -3.60 1.49 -22.52
N VAL A 316 -4.75 1.41 -23.17
CA VAL A 316 -5.35 2.55 -23.90
C VAL A 316 -5.75 3.66 -22.92
N LEU A 317 -6.51 3.33 -21.87
CA LEU A 317 -7.01 4.28 -20.88
C LEU A 317 -5.88 5.10 -20.21
N ILE A 318 -4.79 4.45 -19.81
CA ILE A 318 -3.64 5.12 -19.16
C ILE A 318 -2.87 6.01 -20.13
N THR A 319 -2.92 5.72 -21.44
CA THR A 319 -2.29 6.52 -22.49
C THR A 319 -3.10 7.79 -22.76
N GLU A 320 -4.42 7.67 -22.80
CA GLU A 320 -5.34 8.82 -22.94
C GLU A 320 -5.27 9.74 -21.71
N THR A 321 -5.30 9.16 -20.52
CA THR A 321 -5.17 9.91 -19.25
C THR A 321 -3.85 10.70 -19.20
N ALA A 322 -2.76 10.18 -19.78
CA ALA A 322 -1.47 10.88 -19.85
C ALA A 322 -1.55 12.16 -20.70
N ARG A 323 -2.31 12.12 -21.79
CA ARG A 323 -2.47 13.24 -22.73
C ARG A 323 -3.27 14.38 -22.10
N ASP A 324 -4.30 14.06 -21.33
CA ASP A 324 -5.11 15.08 -20.65
C ASP A 324 -4.32 15.84 -19.59
N VAL A 325 -3.52 15.14 -18.76
CA VAL A 325 -2.67 15.78 -17.74
C VAL A 325 -1.65 16.73 -18.38
N SER A 326 -1.14 16.41 -19.58
CA SER A 326 -0.21 17.28 -20.30
C SER A 326 -0.85 18.56 -20.85
N ARG A 327 -2.15 18.54 -21.16
CA ARG A 327 -2.90 19.69 -21.69
C ARG A 327 -3.36 20.67 -20.61
N THR A 328 -3.58 20.20 -19.37
CA THR A 328 -4.00 21.07 -18.25
C THR A 328 -2.82 21.80 -17.58
N ARG A 329 -1.57 21.49 -17.95
CA ARG A 329 -0.35 22.11 -17.40
C ARG A 329 0.25 23.22 -18.29
N VAL A 330 -0.44 23.61 -19.36
CA VAL A 330 -0.05 24.70 -20.29
C VAL A 330 -0.89 25.94 -20.02
#